data_AF-A0A963AIY8-F1
#
_entry.id   AF-A0A963AIY8-F1
#
_cell.length_a   1.000
_cell.length_b   1.000
_cell.length_c   1.000
_cell.angle_alpha   90.00
_cell.angle_beta   90.00
_cell.angle_gamma   90.00
#
_symmetry.space_group_name_H-M   'P 1'
#
loop_
_entity.id
_entity.type
_entity.pdbx_description
1 polymer ?
#
loop_
_entity_poly.entity_id
_entity_poly.type
_entity_poly.pdbx_seq_one_letter_code
_entity_poly.pdbx_strand_id
1 'polypeptide(L)'
;MDRAISRRCFLASGSVATALLASPQSLLSLLVSDATAAVRLSALDPNVALPPVKVLQGLELKIAKEHVPIDRMTIVWGDTVELSGEIRTGGNPIIIVARRIEFLPGSQVDTVAYGTPTPDYPVGTRAGNGPRAGDPGGNGGASGHGGNAGDVLILADRIEGPVTVIAHGQRGGNARGGGDGAIGTIGPTATRSCTQGGQGGRGGKGGLAGTPGNGGNGGSVVLVSFEPDSLTISKVLVSPGDPGKPAPHGKSVKGGRGGAGGPADYTEIRHPCVR
;
A
#
# COMPACT_ATOMS: atom_id res chain seq x y z
N MET A 1 17.34 7.41 18.14
CA MET A 1 18.09 6.57 17.19
C MET A 1 17.75 7.07 15.80
N ASP A 2 18.39 8.15 15.39
CA ASP A 2 18.19 8.79 14.09
C ASP A 2 18.97 8.04 13.01
N ARG A 3 18.26 7.50 12.02
CA ARG A 3 18.87 7.03 10.78
C ARG A 3 18.62 8.07 9.69
N ALA A 4 19.68 8.81 9.37
CA ALA A 4 19.73 9.70 8.23
C ALA A 4 19.46 8.92 6.94
N ILE A 5 18.38 9.29 6.24
CA ILE A 5 18.04 8.79 4.91
C ILE A 5 18.98 9.47 3.91
N SER A 6 19.91 8.70 3.34
CA SER A 6 20.79 9.12 2.26
C SER A 6 19.97 9.40 1.00
N ARG A 7 19.83 10.70 0.66
CA ARG A 7 19.28 11.15 -0.62
C ARG A 7 20.36 10.97 -1.69
N ARG A 8 20.22 9.95 -2.54
CA ARG A 8 21.03 9.84 -3.76
C ARG A 8 20.27 10.49 -4.92
N CYS A 9 20.56 11.75 -5.21
CA CYS A 9 20.36 12.29 -6.55
C CYS A 9 21.46 11.70 -7.43
N PHE A 10 21.09 10.86 -8.40
CA PHE A 10 22.02 10.41 -9.43
C PHE A 10 22.09 11.51 -10.51
N LEU A 11 23.15 12.32 -10.45
CA LEU A 11 23.65 13.06 -11.60
C LEU A 11 24.52 12.08 -12.40
N ALA A 12 23.99 11.55 -13.50
CA ALA A 12 24.76 10.73 -14.40
C ALA A 12 25.80 11.61 -15.12
N SER A 13 27.04 11.60 -14.62
CA SER A 13 28.22 12.12 -15.33
C SER A 13 28.81 11.00 -16.19
N GLY A 14 28.09 10.62 -17.25
CA GLY A 14 28.61 9.76 -18.31
C GLY A 14 29.34 10.62 -19.34
N SER A 15 30.56 10.24 -19.73
CA SER A 15 31.34 10.92 -20.76
C SER A 15 30.64 10.89 -22.12
N VAL A 16 30.01 12.01 -22.51
CA VAL A 16 29.40 12.26 -23.84
C VAL A 16 30.45 12.85 -24.81
N ALA A 17 31.71 12.42 -24.73
CA ALA A 17 32.80 13.08 -25.46
C ALA A 17 32.93 12.66 -26.95
N THR A 18 32.00 11.91 -27.52
CA THR A 18 32.13 11.39 -28.90
C THR A 18 30.86 11.44 -29.75
N ALA A 19 30.00 12.46 -29.55
CA ALA A 19 28.78 12.65 -30.34
C ALA A 19 28.71 14.00 -31.09
N LEU A 20 29.84 14.67 -31.31
CA LEU A 20 29.90 16.03 -31.88
C LEU A 20 29.65 16.13 -33.41
N LEU A 21 29.27 15.04 -34.07
CA LEU A 21 28.89 15.04 -35.49
C LEU A 21 27.53 14.34 -35.76
N ALA A 22 26.80 14.00 -34.71
CA ALA A 22 25.48 13.40 -34.83
C ALA A 22 24.46 14.48 -35.20
N SER A 23 23.70 14.29 -36.28
CA SER A 23 22.57 15.15 -36.60
C SER A 23 21.58 15.21 -35.41
N PRO A 24 20.79 16.28 -35.24
CA PRO A 24 19.80 16.36 -34.16
C PRO A 24 18.87 15.14 -34.08
N GLN A 25 18.56 14.53 -35.22
CA GLN A 25 17.79 13.28 -35.32
C GLN A 25 18.50 12.06 -34.70
N SER A 26 19.83 12.02 -34.75
CA SER A 26 20.64 10.93 -34.22
C SER A 26 20.76 11.00 -32.69
N LEU A 27 20.87 12.21 -32.11
CA LEU A 27 20.78 12.42 -30.67
C LEU A 27 19.38 12.07 -30.14
N LEU A 28 18.33 12.44 -30.86
CA LEU A 28 16.95 12.04 -30.54
C LEU A 28 16.80 10.52 -30.59
N SER A 29 17.41 9.83 -31.56
CA SER A 29 17.36 8.36 -31.63
C SER A 29 18.11 7.67 -30.47
N LEU A 30 19.21 8.26 -30.00
CA LEU A 30 19.97 7.76 -28.85
C LEU A 30 19.22 8.02 -27.53
N LEU A 31 18.66 9.22 -27.36
CA LEU A 31 17.83 9.60 -26.21
C LEU A 31 16.50 8.85 -26.20
N VAL A 32 15.88 8.59 -27.35
CA VAL A 32 14.70 7.73 -27.45
C VAL A 32 15.09 6.29 -27.17
N SER A 33 16.25 5.79 -27.63
CA SER A 33 16.75 4.44 -27.32
C SER A 33 17.08 4.26 -25.84
N ASP A 34 17.64 5.27 -25.16
CA ASP A 34 17.94 5.22 -23.73
C ASP A 34 16.74 5.57 -22.85
N ALA A 35 15.83 6.45 -23.30
CA ALA A 35 14.56 6.70 -22.64
C ALA A 35 13.58 5.53 -22.84
N THR A 36 13.65 4.78 -23.93
CA THR A 36 12.98 3.47 -24.07
C THR A 36 13.75 2.33 -23.42
N ALA A 37 15.04 2.48 -23.10
CA ALA A 37 15.73 1.57 -22.19
C ALA A 37 15.36 1.85 -20.71
N ALA A 38 15.11 3.12 -20.36
CA ALA A 38 14.64 3.55 -19.05
C ALA A 38 13.15 3.28 -18.84
N VAL A 39 12.32 3.51 -19.87
CA VAL A 39 10.95 3.02 -19.94
C VAL A 39 11.01 1.61 -20.51
N ARG A 40 11.29 0.61 -19.66
CA ARG A 40 11.30 -0.82 -20.01
C ARG A 40 9.91 -1.31 -20.47
N LEU A 41 9.46 -0.86 -21.64
CA LEU A 41 8.34 -1.44 -22.38
C LEU A 41 8.76 -2.78 -23.02
N SER A 42 10.06 -3.01 -23.22
CA SER A 42 10.64 -4.22 -23.84
C SER A 42 10.89 -5.39 -22.87
N ALA A 43 10.67 -5.21 -21.57
CA ALA A 43 10.77 -6.30 -20.58
C ALA A 43 9.39 -6.88 -20.20
N LEU A 44 8.32 -6.42 -20.84
CA LEU A 44 7.00 -7.02 -20.69
C LEU A 44 6.98 -8.33 -21.49
N ASP A 45 6.76 -9.42 -20.79
CA ASP A 45 6.42 -10.73 -21.37
C ASP A 45 5.44 -10.51 -22.54
N PRO A 46 5.72 -11.04 -23.74
CA PRO A 46 4.85 -10.85 -24.91
C PRO A 46 3.40 -11.35 -24.69
N ASN A 47 3.14 -12.11 -23.62
CA ASN A 47 1.82 -12.55 -23.20
C ASN A 47 1.12 -11.57 -22.23
N VAL A 48 1.80 -10.53 -21.76
CA VAL A 48 1.21 -9.47 -20.95
C VAL A 48 0.62 -8.44 -21.89
N ALA A 49 -0.71 -8.40 -21.96
CA ALA A 49 -1.42 -7.35 -22.67
C ALA A 49 -0.88 -5.99 -22.19
N LEU A 50 -0.33 -5.22 -23.13
CA LEU A 50 0.13 -3.86 -22.82
C LEU A 50 -1.06 -3.09 -22.21
N PRO A 51 -0.83 -2.33 -21.14
CA PRO A 51 -1.87 -1.46 -20.64
C PRO A 51 -2.33 -0.54 -21.77
N PRO A 52 -3.61 -0.16 -21.82
CA PRO A 52 -4.07 0.81 -22.79
C PRO A 52 -3.16 2.06 -22.75
N VAL A 53 -2.95 2.68 -23.90
CA VAL A 53 -2.11 3.89 -24.01
C VAL A 53 -2.94 4.99 -24.66
N LYS A 54 -2.91 6.19 -24.07
CA LYS A 54 -3.43 7.41 -24.70
C LYS A 54 -2.25 8.21 -25.25
N VAL A 55 -2.29 8.49 -26.55
CA VAL A 55 -1.32 9.38 -27.20
C VAL A 55 -2.00 10.72 -27.48
N LEU A 56 -1.35 11.81 -27.07
CA LEU A 56 -1.71 13.19 -27.36
C LEU A 56 -0.59 13.78 -28.21
N GLN A 57 -0.91 14.19 -29.44
CA GLN A 57 0.08 14.70 -30.39
C GLN A 57 -0.40 15.96 -31.10
N GLY A 58 0.51 16.91 -31.31
CA GLY A 58 0.22 18.18 -32.00
C GLY A 58 1.40 19.14 -31.96
N LEU A 59 1.36 20.20 -32.77
CA LEU A 59 2.38 21.25 -32.74
C LEU A 59 2.29 22.06 -31.43
N GLU A 60 1.09 22.54 -31.11
CA GLU A 60 0.79 23.26 -29.88
C GLU A 60 -0.26 22.47 -29.10
N LEU A 61 0.10 21.99 -27.92
CA LEU A 61 -0.77 21.19 -27.06
C LEU A 61 -1.02 21.94 -25.76
N LYS A 62 -2.29 22.12 -25.42
CA LYS A 62 -2.72 22.60 -24.10
C LYS A 62 -3.27 21.42 -23.32
N ILE A 63 -2.51 20.96 -22.34
CA ILE A 63 -2.86 19.81 -21.52
C ILE A 63 -3.41 20.29 -20.19
N ALA A 64 -4.60 19.78 -19.88
CA ALA A 64 -5.33 19.98 -18.64
C ALA A 64 -5.84 18.62 -18.15
N LYS A 65 -6.38 18.59 -16.93
CA LYS A 65 -6.85 17.38 -16.25
C LYS A 65 -7.70 16.47 -17.11
N GLU A 66 -8.64 17.03 -17.88
CA GLU A 66 -9.61 16.31 -18.71
C GLU A 66 -8.99 15.59 -19.92
N HIS A 67 -7.76 15.94 -20.30
CA HIS A 67 -7.06 15.34 -21.44
C HIS A 67 -6.30 14.06 -21.06
N VAL A 68 -5.99 13.89 -19.77
CA VAL A 68 -5.16 12.80 -19.25
C VAL A 68 -6.05 11.77 -18.55
N PRO A 69 -6.25 10.60 -19.15
CA PRO A 69 -7.04 9.55 -18.53
C PRO A 69 -6.34 8.97 -17.29
N ILE A 70 -7.14 8.62 -16.28
CA ILE A 70 -6.65 8.04 -15.01
C ILE A 70 -6.51 6.52 -15.05
N ASP A 71 -6.95 5.86 -16.12
CA ASP A 71 -7.05 4.40 -16.22
C ASP A 71 -5.96 3.78 -17.09
N ARG A 72 -5.04 4.59 -17.62
CA ARG A 72 -4.09 4.16 -18.65
C ARG A 72 -2.88 5.08 -18.76
N MET A 73 -1.80 4.58 -19.35
CA MET A 73 -0.59 5.36 -19.61
C MET A 73 -0.88 6.50 -20.59
N THR A 74 -0.25 7.65 -20.40
CA THR A 74 -0.36 8.79 -21.32
C THR A 74 1.00 9.17 -21.91
N ILE A 75 1.07 9.34 -23.22
CA ILE A 75 2.21 9.88 -23.94
C ILE A 75 1.79 11.18 -24.60
N VAL A 76 2.49 12.26 -24.28
CA VAL A 76 2.32 13.59 -24.86
C VAL A 76 3.52 13.88 -25.74
N TRP A 77 3.28 14.18 -27.01
CA TRP A 77 4.31 14.50 -27.99
C TRP A 77 3.96 15.79 -28.73
N GLY A 78 4.78 16.82 -28.63
CA GLY A 78 4.51 18.04 -29.39
C GLY A 78 5.70 18.95 -29.60
N ASP A 79 5.51 20.08 -30.27
CA ASP A 79 6.55 21.10 -30.35
C ASP A 79 6.53 21.98 -29.10
N THR A 80 5.35 22.54 -28.78
CA THR A 80 5.09 23.31 -27.57
C THR A 80 3.97 22.65 -26.76
N VAL A 81 4.23 22.35 -25.49
CA VAL A 81 3.25 21.77 -24.55
C VAL A 81 3.05 22.72 -23.38
N GLU A 82 1.84 23.24 -23.24
CA GLU A 82 1.40 24.05 -22.10
C GLU A 82 0.66 23.16 -21.11
N LEU A 83 1.14 23.10 -19.86
CA LEU A 83 0.52 22.32 -18.78
C LEU A 83 -0.22 23.27 -17.83
N SER A 84 -1.50 22.98 -17.60
CA SER A 84 -2.37 23.78 -16.74
C SER A 84 -3.07 22.93 -15.69
N GLY A 85 -3.12 23.46 -14.46
CA GLY A 85 -3.76 22.81 -13.33
C GLY A 85 -3.15 21.45 -12.96
N GLU A 86 -3.95 20.61 -12.32
CA GLU A 86 -3.51 19.33 -11.78
C GLU A 86 -3.77 18.18 -12.78
N ILE A 87 -2.69 17.65 -13.33
CA ILE A 87 -2.69 16.49 -14.24
C ILE A 87 -2.56 15.22 -13.41
N ARG A 88 -3.59 14.38 -13.44
CA ARG A 88 -3.72 13.19 -12.60
C ARG A 88 -3.73 11.93 -13.44
N THR A 89 -2.89 10.95 -13.11
CA THR A 89 -2.81 9.69 -13.88
C THR A 89 -3.30 8.45 -13.13
N GLY A 90 -3.56 8.57 -11.82
CA GLY A 90 -4.13 7.48 -11.03
C GLY A 90 -3.21 6.26 -10.89
N GLY A 91 -1.90 6.46 -10.78
CA GLY A 91 -0.92 5.38 -10.68
C GLY A 91 -0.34 4.96 -12.03
N ASN A 92 -0.81 5.55 -13.13
CA ASN A 92 -0.31 5.24 -14.47
C ASN A 92 0.86 6.13 -14.86
N PRO A 93 1.81 5.63 -15.68
CA PRO A 93 2.91 6.46 -16.16
C PRO A 93 2.45 7.59 -17.09
N ILE A 94 3.20 8.70 -17.08
CA ILE A 94 3.07 9.77 -18.05
C ILE A 94 4.44 10.15 -18.64
N ILE A 95 4.47 10.25 -19.97
CA ILE A 95 5.64 10.69 -20.72
C ILE A 95 5.28 11.96 -21.47
N ILE A 96 6.10 12.99 -21.35
CA ILE A 96 5.95 14.26 -22.07
C ILE A 96 7.25 14.54 -22.81
N VAL A 97 7.17 14.57 -24.13
CA VAL A 97 8.29 14.91 -25.02
C VAL A 97 7.89 16.13 -25.84
N ALA A 98 8.64 17.23 -25.72
CA ALA A 98 8.42 18.39 -26.56
C ALA A 98 9.67 19.21 -26.77
N ARG A 99 9.67 20.17 -27.71
CA ARG A 99 10.75 21.15 -27.80
C ARG A 99 10.67 22.16 -26.65
N ARG A 100 9.47 22.66 -26.37
CA ARG A 100 9.18 23.59 -25.26
C ARG A 100 8.05 23.05 -24.39
N ILE A 101 8.25 23.05 -23.08
CA ILE A 101 7.19 22.73 -22.11
C ILE A 101 7.01 23.94 -21.19
N GLU A 102 5.78 24.42 -21.04
CA GLU A 102 5.44 25.54 -20.18
C GLU A 102 4.51 25.08 -19.06
N PHE A 103 5.01 25.13 -17.82
CA PHE A 103 4.25 24.89 -16.60
C PHE A 103 3.60 26.20 -16.16
N LEU A 104 2.29 26.34 -16.39
CA LEU A 104 1.56 27.50 -15.89
C LEU A 104 1.54 27.51 -14.35
N PRO A 105 1.37 28.69 -13.70
CA PRO A 105 1.27 28.77 -12.25
C PRO A 105 0.21 27.82 -11.68
N GLY A 106 0.59 27.02 -10.67
CA GLY A 106 -0.29 26.02 -10.06
C GLY A 106 -0.43 24.71 -10.85
N SER A 107 0.31 24.54 -11.94
CA SER A 107 0.38 23.26 -12.65
C SER A 107 1.14 22.21 -11.83
N GLN A 108 0.64 20.97 -11.86
CA GLN A 108 1.31 19.84 -11.23
C GLN A 108 1.02 18.53 -11.95
N VAL A 109 2.00 17.62 -11.94
CA VAL A 109 1.85 16.23 -12.39
C VAL A 109 1.74 15.34 -11.16
N ASP A 110 0.58 14.72 -10.95
CA ASP A 110 0.27 13.82 -9.86
C ASP A 110 0.00 12.41 -10.38
N THR A 111 0.90 11.49 -10.06
CA THR A 111 0.83 10.09 -10.48
C THR A 111 0.46 9.13 -9.36
N VAL A 112 0.00 9.65 -8.22
CA VAL A 112 -0.45 8.81 -7.10
C VAL A 112 -1.59 7.89 -7.55
N ALA A 113 -1.53 6.61 -7.19
CA ALA A 113 -2.64 5.68 -7.45
C ALA A 113 -3.95 6.17 -6.82
N TYR A 114 -5.08 5.76 -7.40
CA TYR A 114 -6.40 5.97 -6.81
C TYR A 114 -6.98 4.70 -6.21
N GLY A 115 -7.82 4.90 -5.21
CA GLY A 115 -8.51 3.83 -4.51
C GLY A 115 -8.06 3.71 -3.05
N THR A 116 -8.88 3.03 -2.26
CA THR A 116 -8.48 2.55 -0.95
C THR A 116 -8.02 1.10 -1.09
N PRO A 117 -6.95 0.68 -0.41
CA PRO A 117 -6.58 -0.73 -0.34
C PRO A 117 -7.80 -1.55 0.04
N THR A 118 -8.04 -2.64 -0.68
CA THR A 118 -9.18 -3.51 -0.39
C THR A 118 -8.64 -4.92 -0.19
N PRO A 119 -8.86 -5.54 0.99
CA PRO A 119 -9.58 -5.03 2.16
C PRO A 119 -8.81 -3.95 2.95
N ASP A 120 -9.49 -2.99 3.57
CA ASP A 120 -8.95 -2.11 4.61
C ASP A 120 -9.90 -2.12 5.82
N TYR A 121 -9.43 -2.67 6.95
CA TYR A 121 -10.26 -2.81 8.14
C TYR A 121 -10.18 -1.55 9.02
N PRO A 122 -11.30 -1.05 9.58
CA PRO A 122 -11.25 0.01 10.59
C PRO A 122 -10.37 -0.41 11.76
N VAL A 123 -9.58 0.53 12.29
CA VAL A 123 -8.70 0.27 13.44
C VAL A 123 -9.51 -0.28 14.62
N GLY A 124 -9.08 -1.41 15.17
CA GLY A 124 -9.75 -2.08 16.29
C GLY A 124 -10.79 -3.13 15.87
N THR A 125 -11.09 -3.27 14.57
CA THR A 125 -11.97 -4.34 14.08
C THR A 125 -11.40 -5.72 14.39
N ARG A 126 -12.24 -6.62 14.90
CA ARG A 126 -11.87 -8.00 15.26
C ARG A 126 -12.64 -9.06 14.48
N ALA A 127 -12.06 -10.25 14.38
CA ALA A 127 -12.76 -11.46 13.99
C ALA A 127 -13.81 -11.87 15.04
N GLY A 128 -14.74 -12.73 14.65
CA GLY A 128 -15.77 -13.22 15.55
C GLY A 128 -15.18 -14.02 16.71
N ASN A 129 -15.80 -13.96 17.88
CA ASN A 129 -15.40 -14.77 19.02
C ASN A 129 -15.81 -16.24 18.83
N GLY A 130 -15.24 -17.13 19.62
CA GLY A 130 -15.68 -18.53 19.69
C GLY A 130 -17.19 -18.61 19.99
N PRO A 131 -18.01 -19.24 19.13
CA PRO A 131 -19.46 -19.19 19.27
C PRO A 131 -19.99 -20.10 20.38
N ARG A 132 -19.25 -21.15 20.74
CA ARG A 132 -19.63 -22.11 21.80
C ARG A 132 -18.49 -22.32 22.77
N ALA A 133 -18.82 -22.79 23.97
CA ALA A 133 -17.86 -22.98 25.03
C ALA A 133 -16.66 -23.84 24.62
N GLY A 134 -15.46 -23.31 24.84
CA GLY A 134 -14.20 -23.95 24.42
C GLY A 134 -13.80 -23.72 22.96
N ASP A 135 -14.65 -23.11 22.12
CA ASP A 135 -14.34 -22.83 20.73
C ASP A 135 -13.25 -21.75 20.61
N PRO A 136 -12.33 -21.87 19.63
CA PRO A 136 -11.38 -20.82 19.35
C PRO A 136 -12.06 -19.57 18.76
N GLY A 137 -11.45 -18.41 18.97
CA GLY A 137 -11.83 -17.20 18.26
C GLY A 137 -11.43 -17.27 16.78
N GLY A 138 -12.12 -16.51 15.95
CA GLY A 138 -11.82 -16.42 14.52
C GLY A 138 -10.47 -15.74 14.26
N ASN A 139 -9.80 -16.13 13.18
CA ASN A 139 -8.59 -15.45 12.73
C ASN A 139 -8.94 -14.12 12.04
N GLY A 140 -8.08 -13.13 12.24
CA GLY A 140 -8.13 -11.87 11.51
C GLY A 140 -7.88 -12.05 10.02
N GLY A 141 -8.48 -11.17 9.22
CA GLY A 141 -8.27 -11.11 7.77
C GLY A 141 -7.06 -10.25 7.39
N ALA A 142 -6.35 -10.69 6.34
CA ALA A 142 -5.33 -9.89 5.68
C ALA A 142 -5.97 -8.73 4.91
N SER A 143 -5.20 -7.66 4.74
CA SER A 143 -5.62 -6.45 4.04
C SER A 143 -4.91 -6.26 2.71
N GLY A 144 -5.48 -5.41 1.85
CA GLY A 144 -4.94 -5.10 0.53
C GLY A 144 -3.69 -4.24 0.59
N HIS A 145 -2.86 -4.36 -0.45
CA HIS A 145 -1.70 -3.50 -0.65
C HIS A 145 -2.10 -2.10 -1.14
N GLY A 146 -1.26 -1.10 -0.88
CA GLY A 146 -1.40 0.22 -1.48
C GLY A 146 -1.08 0.19 -2.97
N GLY A 147 -1.76 1.03 -3.76
CA GLY A 147 -1.46 1.21 -5.18
C GLY A 147 -0.10 1.89 -5.40
N ASN A 148 0.60 1.48 -6.47
CA ASN A 148 1.87 2.09 -6.87
C ASN A 148 1.63 3.42 -7.59
N ALA A 149 2.50 4.41 -7.38
CA ALA A 149 2.50 5.59 -8.22
C ALA A 149 3.04 5.27 -9.63
N GLY A 150 2.63 6.08 -10.60
CA GLY A 150 3.13 6.01 -11.97
C GLY A 150 4.48 6.70 -12.14
N ASP A 151 5.23 6.29 -13.16
CA ASP A 151 6.48 6.95 -13.53
C ASP A 151 6.21 8.24 -14.32
N VAL A 152 7.09 9.22 -14.15
CA VAL A 152 7.06 10.50 -14.88
C VAL A 152 8.36 10.67 -15.65
N LEU A 153 8.23 10.83 -16.97
CA LEU A 153 9.34 11.25 -17.83
C LEU A 153 8.95 12.54 -18.55
N ILE A 154 9.72 13.59 -18.32
CA ILE A 154 9.58 14.87 -19.02
C ILE A 154 10.90 15.18 -19.72
N LEU A 155 10.85 15.31 -21.03
CA LEU A 155 11.99 15.57 -21.90
C LEU A 155 11.67 16.78 -22.78
N ALA A 156 12.46 17.85 -22.66
CA ALA A 156 12.38 18.97 -23.58
C ALA A 156 13.68 19.74 -23.77
N ASP A 157 13.76 20.55 -24.84
CA ASP A 157 14.85 21.52 -24.96
C ASP A 157 14.72 22.54 -23.84
N ARG A 158 13.55 23.16 -23.73
CA ARG A 158 13.27 24.19 -22.73
C ARG A 158 12.07 23.83 -21.86
N ILE A 159 12.22 23.91 -20.54
CA ILE A 159 11.14 23.71 -19.58
C ILE A 159 10.96 25.00 -18.79
N GLU A 160 9.83 25.66 -18.94
CA GLU A 160 9.55 26.94 -18.30
C GLU A 160 8.51 26.82 -17.19
N GLY A 161 8.60 27.71 -16.21
CA GLY A 161 7.66 27.76 -15.09
C GLY A 161 8.00 26.79 -13.95
N PRO A 162 7.27 26.89 -12.83
CA PRO A 162 7.55 26.11 -11.63
C PRO A 162 7.07 24.65 -11.77
N VAL A 163 8.00 23.72 -11.92
CA VAL A 163 7.70 22.29 -12.04
C VAL A 163 7.33 21.69 -10.68
N THR A 164 6.14 21.09 -10.60
CA THR A 164 5.68 20.30 -9.45
C THR A 164 5.32 18.88 -9.88
N VAL A 165 6.00 17.87 -9.33
CA VAL A 165 5.74 16.45 -9.60
C VAL A 165 5.54 15.68 -8.29
N ILE A 166 4.49 14.86 -8.23
CA ILE A 166 4.14 14.00 -7.11
C ILE A 166 4.00 12.56 -7.62
N ALA A 167 4.82 11.65 -7.09
CA ALA A 167 4.84 10.23 -7.42
C ALA A 167 5.00 9.37 -6.15
N HIS A 168 4.02 9.48 -5.25
CA HIS A 168 4.00 8.77 -3.97
C HIS A 168 3.10 7.52 -4.03
N GLY A 169 3.62 6.38 -3.56
CA GLY A 169 2.83 5.17 -3.42
C GLY A 169 1.72 5.33 -2.38
N GLN A 170 0.59 4.65 -2.56
CA GLN A 170 -0.48 4.73 -1.57
C GLN A 170 -0.17 3.90 -0.31
N ARG A 171 -0.80 4.29 0.79
CA ARG A 171 -0.78 3.52 2.03
C ARG A 171 -1.45 2.15 1.84
N GLY A 172 -0.94 1.10 2.51
CA GLY A 172 -1.57 -0.22 2.57
C GLY A 172 -2.74 -0.31 3.56
N GLY A 173 -3.63 -1.30 3.38
CA GLY A 173 -4.80 -1.50 4.23
C GLY A 173 -4.43 -2.00 5.63
N ASN A 174 -5.21 -1.66 6.65
CA ASN A 174 -5.02 -2.18 8.00
C ASN A 174 -5.53 -3.61 8.08
N ALA A 175 -4.85 -4.43 8.88
CA ALA A 175 -5.31 -5.78 9.19
C ALA A 175 -6.54 -5.79 10.11
N ARG A 176 -7.26 -6.92 10.10
CA ARG A 176 -8.27 -7.23 11.12
C ARG A 176 -7.65 -8.04 12.26
N GLY A 177 -8.03 -7.74 13.50
CA GLY A 177 -7.56 -8.47 14.68
C GLY A 177 -8.19 -9.84 14.82
N GLY A 178 -7.54 -10.72 15.59
CA GLY A 178 -8.12 -12.01 15.98
C GLY A 178 -9.27 -11.83 16.97
N GLY A 179 -10.24 -12.76 16.91
CA GLY A 179 -11.35 -12.85 17.86
C GLY A 179 -10.96 -13.62 19.10
N ASP A 180 -11.66 -13.40 20.21
CA ASP A 180 -11.35 -14.07 21.47
C ASP A 180 -11.91 -15.51 21.48
N GLY A 181 -11.25 -16.41 22.19
CA GLY A 181 -11.79 -17.75 22.45
C GLY A 181 -13.03 -17.71 23.34
N ALA A 182 -13.78 -18.80 23.40
CA ALA A 182 -14.95 -18.94 24.25
C ALA A 182 -14.64 -19.63 25.58
N ILE A 183 -15.26 -19.17 26.67
CA ILE A 183 -15.06 -19.74 28.01
C ILE A 183 -15.47 -21.23 28.00
N GLY A 184 -14.74 -22.09 28.71
CA GLY A 184 -15.09 -23.51 28.78
C GLY A 184 -16.41 -23.77 29.52
N THR A 185 -17.02 -24.92 29.29
CA THR A 185 -18.29 -25.31 29.95
C THR A 185 -18.11 -25.48 31.46
N ILE A 186 -19.12 -25.12 32.24
CA ILE A 186 -19.13 -25.46 33.68
C ILE A 186 -19.41 -26.96 33.81
N GLY A 187 -18.63 -27.65 34.65
CA GLY A 187 -18.83 -29.07 34.91
C GLY A 187 -20.17 -29.34 35.61
N PRO A 188 -20.84 -30.48 35.36
CA PRO A 188 -22.12 -30.78 35.99
C PRO A 188 -21.96 -30.91 37.51
N THR A 189 -22.91 -30.35 38.28
CA THR A 189 -23.00 -30.57 39.73
C THR A 189 -23.32 -32.04 40.01
N ALA A 190 -22.67 -32.62 41.02
CA ALA A 190 -22.93 -34.00 41.42
C ALA A 190 -24.36 -34.15 41.98
N THR A 191 -25.09 -35.17 41.54
CA THR A 191 -26.47 -35.44 41.96
C THR A 191 -26.59 -36.43 43.11
N ARG A 192 -25.47 -37.05 43.53
CA ARG A 192 -25.43 -38.03 44.63
C ARG A 192 -24.57 -37.51 45.78
N SER A 193 -25.00 -37.78 47.01
CA SER A 193 -24.22 -37.43 48.20
C SER A 193 -22.82 -38.04 48.15
N CYS A 194 -21.84 -37.29 48.64
CA CYS A 194 -20.43 -37.71 48.67
C CYS A 194 -19.80 -38.03 47.30
N THR A 195 -20.37 -37.53 46.18
CA THR A 195 -19.77 -37.68 44.85
C THR A 195 -19.14 -36.37 44.35
N GLN A 196 -18.05 -36.48 43.58
CA GLN A 196 -17.40 -35.32 42.97
C GLN A 196 -18.26 -34.75 41.83
N GLY A 197 -18.29 -33.42 41.70
CA GLY A 197 -18.85 -32.77 40.51
C GLY A 197 -18.00 -33.07 39.27
N GLY A 198 -18.58 -32.88 38.09
CA GLY A 198 -17.88 -33.10 36.83
C GLY A 198 -16.81 -32.03 36.56
N GLN A 199 -15.84 -32.36 35.71
CA GLN A 199 -14.80 -31.42 35.29
C GLN A 199 -15.38 -30.31 34.40
N GLY A 200 -14.84 -29.10 34.54
CA GLY A 200 -15.14 -28.01 33.61
C GLY A 200 -14.46 -28.22 32.26
N GLY A 201 -15.07 -27.70 31.19
CA GLY A 201 -14.50 -27.72 29.84
C GLY A 201 -13.30 -26.79 29.70
N ARG A 202 -12.44 -27.07 28.72
CA ARG A 202 -11.31 -26.19 28.38
C ARG A 202 -11.81 -24.89 27.76
N GLY A 203 -11.08 -23.79 28.00
CA GLY A 203 -11.34 -22.52 27.34
C GLY A 203 -10.78 -22.52 25.91
N GLY A 204 -11.40 -21.74 25.05
CA GLY A 204 -10.96 -21.54 23.68
C GLY A 204 -9.69 -20.69 23.58
N LYS A 205 -8.90 -20.98 22.54
CA LYS A 205 -7.74 -20.15 22.17
C LYS A 205 -8.21 -18.88 21.46
N GLY A 206 -7.48 -17.79 21.64
CA GLY A 206 -7.67 -16.60 20.80
C GLY A 206 -7.27 -16.86 19.35
N GLY A 207 -7.95 -16.21 18.42
CA GLY A 207 -7.61 -16.25 17.00
C GLY A 207 -6.36 -15.43 16.66
N LEU A 208 -5.71 -15.74 15.54
CA LEU A 208 -4.53 -15.01 15.09
C LEU A 208 -4.90 -13.63 14.52
N ALA A 209 -3.98 -12.67 14.58
CA ALA A 209 -4.12 -11.40 13.90
C ALA A 209 -3.98 -11.58 12.38
N GLY A 210 -4.65 -10.73 11.60
CA GLY A 210 -4.42 -10.61 10.17
C GLY A 210 -3.12 -9.90 9.83
N THR A 211 -2.68 -10.04 8.58
CA THR A 211 -1.48 -9.39 8.04
C THR A 211 -1.82 -8.01 7.46
N PRO A 212 -1.12 -6.93 7.85
CA PRO A 212 -1.33 -5.62 7.26
C PRO A 212 -0.83 -5.58 5.80
N GLY A 213 -1.41 -4.68 5.01
CA GLY A 213 -1.00 -4.49 3.62
C GLY A 213 0.28 -3.69 3.55
N ASN A 214 1.21 -4.09 2.68
CA ASN A 214 2.34 -3.24 2.31
C ASN A 214 1.84 -1.93 1.67
N GLY A 215 2.57 -0.85 1.88
CA GLY A 215 2.39 0.37 1.07
C GLY A 215 2.81 0.14 -0.38
N GLY A 216 2.26 0.95 -1.28
CA GLY A 216 2.63 0.95 -2.69
C GLY A 216 4.00 1.58 -2.90
N ASN A 217 4.64 1.24 -4.01
CA ASN A 217 5.89 1.85 -4.42
C ASN A 217 5.65 3.28 -4.89
N GLY A 218 6.62 4.16 -4.63
CA GLY A 218 6.70 5.45 -5.33
C GLY A 218 7.08 5.24 -6.79
N GLY A 219 6.78 6.23 -7.63
CA GLY A 219 7.18 6.23 -9.03
C GLY A 219 8.59 6.78 -9.21
N SER A 220 9.14 6.65 -10.40
CA SER A 220 10.35 7.34 -10.84
C SER A 220 10.00 8.70 -11.45
N VAL A 221 10.82 9.72 -11.22
CA VAL A 221 10.66 11.03 -11.85
C VAL A 221 11.96 11.39 -12.55
N VAL A 222 11.89 11.55 -13.87
CA VAL A 222 13.00 11.94 -14.72
C VAL A 222 12.61 13.24 -15.44
N LEU A 223 13.37 14.30 -15.18
CA LEU A 223 13.25 15.59 -15.83
C LEU A 223 14.53 15.87 -16.60
N VAL A 224 14.41 16.07 -17.91
CA VAL A 224 15.55 16.38 -18.79
C VAL A 224 15.23 17.67 -19.54
N SER A 225 16.07 18.68 -19.31
CA SER A 225 16.07 19.93 -20.08
C SER A 225 17.44 20.13 -20.72
N PHE A 226 17.47 20.50 -22.00
CA PHE A 226 18.71 20.84 -22.70
C PHE A 226 19.12 22.32 -22.53
N GLU A 227 18.20 23.17 -22.08
CA GLU A 227 18.42 24.55 -21.62
C GLU A 227 18.23 24.64 -20.09
N PRO A 228 19.24 24.25 -19.27
CA PRO A 228 19.06 24.07 -17.82
C PRO A 228 18.64 25.34 -17.08
N ASP A 229 19.01 26.52 -17.58
CA ASP A 229 18.67 27.81 -16.97
C ASP A 229 17.16 28.11 -17.04
N SER A 230 16.40 27.41 -17.89
CA SER A 230 14.94 27.53 -17.95
C SER A 230 14.23 26.75 -16.84
N LEU A 231 14.84 25.66 -16.36
CA LEU A 231 14.20 24.70 -15.46
C LEU A 231 14.12 25.23 -14.03
N THR A 232 12.90 25.57 -13.61
CA THR A 232 12.62 25.94 -12.21
C THR A 232 11.87 24.81 -11.51
N ILE A 233 12.54 24.07 -10.62
CA ILE A 233 11.89 23.03 -9.83
C ILE A 233 11.29 23.64 -8.57
N SER A 234 9.96 23.63 -8.47
CA SER A 234 9.23 24.03 -7.26
C SER A 234 9.20 22.87 -6.26
N LYS A 235 8.81 21.67 -6.71
CA LYS A 235 8.69 20.49 -5.84
C LYS A 235 8.75 19.20 -6.62
N VAL A 236 9.56 18.25 -6.16
CA VAL A 236 9.52 16.85 -6.59
C VAL A 236 9.36 15.98 -5.35
N LEU A 237 8.23 15.27 -5.25
CA LEU A 237 7.92 14.37 -4.14
C LEU A 237 7.82 12.94 -4.64
N VAL A 238 8.80 12.12 -4.27
CA VAL A 238 8.85 10.69 -4.55
C VAL A 238 9.03 9.95 -3.24
N SER A 239 8.10 9.07 -2.91
CA SER A 239 8.20 8.23 -1.71
C SER A 239 7.34 6.97 -1.84
N PRO A 240 7.69 5.88 -1.16
CA PRO A 240 6.77 4.76 -0.98
C PRO A 240 5.63 5.16 -0.05
N GLY A 241 4.52 4.43 -0.16
CA GLY A 241 3.40 4.54 0.78
C GLY A 241 3.69 3.86 2.10
N ASP A 242 3.00 4.30 3.15
CA ASP A 242 3.09 3.67 4.46
C ASP A 242 2.45 2.28 4.46
N PRO A 243 2.96 1.33 5.25
CA PRO A 243 2.24 0.09 5.49
C PRO A 243 0.92 0.34 6.25
N GLY A 244 0.02 -0.62 6.12
CA GLY A 244 -1.17 -0.72 6.95
C GLY A 244 -0.84 -0.92 8.42
N LYS A 245 -1.79 -0.60 9.30
CA LYS A 245 -1.62 -0.82 10.74
C LYS A 245 -1.76 -2.32 11.05
N PRO A 246 -0.85 -2.90 11.86
CA PRO A 246 -1.02 -4.26 12.36
C PRO A 246 -2.21 -4.31 13.33
N ALA A 247 -2.78 -5.51 13.48
CA ALA A 247 -3.87 -5.76 14.42
C ALA A 247 -3.45 -6.75 15.51
N PRO A 248 -4.08 -6.74 16.69
CA PRO A 248 -3.75 -7.65 17.77
C PRO A 248 -4.34 -9.05 17.57
N HIS A 249 -3.71 -10.05 18.17
CA HIS A 249 -4.31 -11.37 18.35
C HIS A 249 -5.55 -11.31 19.26
N GLY A 250 -6.40 -12.34 19.14
CA GLY A 250 -7.45 -12.61 20.10
C GLY A 250 -6.87 -13.14 21.42
N LYS A 251 -7.62 -12.96 22.50
CA LYS A 251 -7.26 -13.47 23.82
C LYS A 251 -7.73 -14.92 23.96
N SER A 252 -6.86 -15.74 24.55
CA SER A 252 -7.29 -17.02 25.13
C SER A 252 -8.11 -16.73 26.39
N VAL A 253 -9.15 -17.53 26.60
CA VAL A 253 -10.03 -17.38 27.77
C VAL A 253 -9.91 -18.59 28.69
N LYS A 254 -10.33 -18.41 29.94
CA LYS A 254 -10.20 -19.42 30.98
C LYS A 254 -11.08 -20.64 30.68
N GLY A 255 -10.65 -21.79 31.18
CA GLY A 255 -11.52 -22.98 31.27
C GLY A 255 -12.74 -22.72 32.15
N GLY A 256 -13.76 -23.53 31.95
CA GLY A 256 -14.95 -23.52 32.81
C GLY A 256 -14.62 -24.05 34.19
N ARG A 257 -15.40 -23.63 35.19
CA ARG A 257 -15.25 -24.12 36.56
C ARG A 257 -15.71 -25.58 36.63
N GLY A 258 -15.10 -26.36 37.53
CA GLY A 258 -15.64 -27.67 37.90
C GLY A 258 -17.03 -27.55 38.52
N GLY A 259 -17.83 -28.60 38.37
CA GLY A 259 -19.14 -28.69 39.01
C GLY A 259 -19.03 -28.82 40.53
N ALA A 260 -20.04 -28.35 41.25
CA ALA A 260 -20.07 -28.51 42.70
C ALA A 260 -20.14 -30.00 43.06
N GLY A 261 -19.43 -30.39 44.13
CA GLY A 261 -19.58 -31.72 44.71
C GLY A 261 -20.97 -31.93 45.30
N GLY A 262 -21.40 -33.18 45.39
CA GLY A 262 -22.65 -33.55 46.05
C GLY A 262 -22.59 -33.23 47.55
N PRO A 263 -23.74 -33.01 48.21
CA PRO A 263 -23.78 -32.75 49.64
C PRO A 263 -23.13 -33.91 50.41
N ALA A 264 -22.40 -33.57 51.48
CA ALA A 264 -21.84 -34.54 52.39
C ALA A 264 -22.71 -34.57 53.65
N ASP A 265 -23.56 -35.59 53.76
CA ASP A 265 -24.25 -35.89 55.00
C ASP A 265 -23.29 -36.68 55.88
N TYR A 266 -22.84 -36.06 56.98
CA TYR A 266 -22.16 -36.78 58.04
C TYR A 266 -23.14 -36.97 59.20
N THR A 267 -23.35 -38.22 59.60
CA THR A 267 -24.00 -38.53 60.87
C THR A 267 -22.91 -38.59 61.93
N GLU A 268 -22.85 -37.60 62.80
CA GLU A 268 -22.01 -37.64 64.00
C GLU A 268 -22.52 -38.79 64.90
N ILE A 269 -21.86 -39.95 64.85
CA ILE A 269 -22.10 -41.01 65.83
C ILE A 269 -21.47 -40.55 67.13
N ARG A 270 -22.24 -39.84 67.95
CA ARG A 270 -21.86 -39.59 69.34
C ARG A 270 -21.87 -40.93 70.06
N HIS A 271 -20.69 -41.45 70.37
CA HIS A 271 -20.58 -42.54 71.32
C HIS A 271 -21.27 -42.09 72.62
N PRO A 272 -22.28 -42.81 73.12
CA PRO A 272 -22.75 -42.57 74.47
C PRO A 272 -21.55 -42.87 75.36
N CYS A 273 -21.05 -41.85 76.04
CA CYS A 273 -20.01 -42.02 77.04
C CYS A 273 -20.43 -43.18 77.94
N VAL A 274 -19.64 -44.25 77.90
CA VAL A 274 -19.54 -45.21 78.99
C VAL A 274 -19.24 -44.36 80.22
N ARG A 275 -20.12 -44.51 81.22
CA ARG A 275 -20.17 -43.73 82.47
C ARG A 275 -18.82 -43.58 83.15
#